data_AF-A0AAW1UIX9-F1
#
_entry.id   AF-A0AAW1UIX9-F1
#
_cell.length_a   1.000
_cell.length_b   1.000
_cell.length_c   1.000
_cell.angle_alpha   90.00
_cell.angle_beta   90.00
_cell.angle_gamma   90.00
#
_symmetry.space_group_name_H-M   'P 1'
#
loop_
_entity.id
_entity.type
_entity.pdbx_description
1 polymer ?
#
loop_
_entity_poly.entity_id
_entity_poly.type
_entity_poly.pdbx_seq_one_letter_code
_entity_poly.pdbx_strand_id
1 'polypeptide(L)'
;MRENQAPASAEESTPSTSKTESSTQNPTTKITYEYYSQVFQQDFPKLKFKCLASDTCEKFDVYKVQIQAAVTENAKNEIKVKQELHHRKSEKAQAWMKEDMVASNFK
;
A
#
# COMPACT_ATOMS: atom_id res chain seq x y z
N MET A 1 6.45 -46.19 -2.91
CA MET A 1 5.82 -46.31 -4.24
C MET A 1 4.46 -45.62 -4.07
N ARG A 2 4.23 -44.39 -4.56
CA ARG A 2 4.17 -43.88 -5.95
C ARG A 2 3.03 -44.54 -6.75
N GLU A 3 2.32 -43.73 -7.55
CA GLU A 3 1.03 -43.97 -8.25
C GLU A 3 -0.15 -43.39 -7.44
N ASN A 4 -0.65 -42.16 -7.65
CA ASN A 4 -0.79 -41.31 -8.86
C ASN A 4 -1.70 -41.93 -9.94
N GLN A 5 -3.00 -41.60 -9.93
CA GLN A 5 -3.83 -41.64 -11.14
C GLN A 5 -5.02 -40.65 -11.04
N ALA A 6 -4.95 -39.57 -11.81
CA ALA A 6 -6.10 -38.99 -12.53
C ALA A 6 -5.96 -39.42 -14.01
N PRO A 7 -7.00 -39.44 -14.88
CA PRO A 7 -7.74 -38.25 -15.36
C PRO A 7 -9.29 -38.48 -15.24
N ALA A 8 -10.25 -37.91 -15.99
CA ALA A 8 -10.26 -37.11 -17.22
C ALA A 8 -11.50 -36.18 -17.35
N SER A 9 -11.62 -35.51 -18.49
CA SER A 9 -12.64 -34.49 -18.84
C SER A 9 -13.89 -35.03 -19.56
N ALA A 10 -15.03 -34.34 -19.39
CA ALA A 10 -16.13 -34.14 -20.37
C ALA A 10 -17.09 -33.07 -19.77
N GLU A 11 -17.09 -31.83 -20.24
CA GLU A 11 -17.90 -31.29 -21.36
C GLU A 11 -19.42 -31.17 -21.09
N GLU A 12 -19.82 -29.94 -20.76
CA GLU A 12 -20.93 -29.15 -21.31
C GLU A 12 -22.31 -29.78 -21.54
N SER A 13 -23.31 -29.30 -20.80
CA SER A 13 -24.52 -28.65 -21.37
C SER A 13 -25.44 -28.08 -20.29
N THR A 14 -25.98 -26.87 -20.51
CA THR A 14 -27.11 -26.33 -19.72
C THR A 14 -28.44 -26.70 -20.41
N PRO A 15 -29.57 -26.56 -19.70
CA PRO A 15 -30.55 -25.63 -20.26
C PRO A 15 -31.20 -24.68 -19.25
N SER A 16 -31.22 -23.42 -19.67
CA SER A 16 -32.02 -22.29 -19.18
C SER A 16 -33.49 -22.62 -18.85
N THR A 17 -34.04 -22.01 -17.79
CA THR A 17 -35.27 -21.20 -17.94
C THR A 17 -35.45 -20.13 -16.85
N SER A 18 -35.86 -18.93 -17.29
CA SER A 18 -36.65 -17.89 -16.58
C SER A 18 -36.27 -17.52 -15.12
N LYS A 19 -35.63 -16.38 -14.85
CA LYS A 19 -36.10 -14.98 -15.01
C LYS A 19 -37.14 -14.54 -13.95
N THR A 20 -36.67 -13.82 -12.94
CA THR A 20 -37.41 -12.72 -12.31
C THR A 20 -36.44 -11.58 -12.03
N GLU A 21 -36.58 -10.50 -12.79
CA GLU A 21 -35.67 -9.35 -12.74
C GLU A 21 -36.02 -8.46 -11.53
N SER A 22 -35.27 -8.58 -10.42
CA SER A 22 -35.09 -7.43 -9.52
C SER A 22 -33.93 -6.62 -10.04
N SER A 23 -34.21 -5.77 -11.04
CA SER A 23 -33.26 -4.74 -11.49
C SER A 23 -33.19 -3.61 -10.45
N THR A 24 -32.67 -3.94 -9.27
CA THR A 24 -31.90 -2.96 -8.49
C THR A 24 -30.69 -2.65 -9.34
N GLN A 25 -30.84 -1.62 -10.19
CA GLN A 25 -29.70 -0.86 -10.66
C GLN A 25 -29.00 -0.38 -9.39
N ASN A 26 -27.94 -1.08 -8.99
CA ASN A 26 -26.93 -0.48 -8.14
C ASN A 26 -26.59 0.83 -8.84
N PRO A 27 -26.86 1.99 -8.23
CA PRO A 27 -26.58 3.25 -8.90
C PRO A 27 -25.12 3.18 -9.30
N THR A 28 -24.81 3.52 -10.56
CA THR A 28 -23.42 3.52 -11.07
C THR A 28 -22.67 4.70 -10.47
N THR A 29 -22.64 4.76 -9.13
CA THR A 29 -21.76 5.61 -8.34
C THR A 29 -20.37 5.28 -8.81
N LYS A 30 -19.78 6.21 -9.57
CA LYS A 30 -18.37 6.19 -9.90
C LYS A 30 -17.65 6.42 -8.57
N ILE A 31 -17.34 5.34 -7.86
CA ILE A 31 -16.65 5.39 -6.58
C ILE A 31 -15.22 5.84 -6.88
N THR A 32 -15.00 7.15 -6.84
CA THR A 32 -13.70 7.77 -7.02
C THR A 32 -12.93 7.77 -5.71
N TYR A 33 -11.62 8.04 -5.78
CA TYR A 33 -10.81 8.32 -4.59
C TYR A 33 -11.39 9.47 -3.74
N GLU A 34 -12.02 10.45 -4.39
CA GLU A 34 -12.66 11.58 -3.72
C GLU A 34 -13.81 11.15 -2.81
N TYR A 35 -14.61 10.16 -3.21
CA TYR A 35 -15.70 9.62 -2.38
C TYR A 35 -15.16 9.06 -1.06
N TYR A 36 -14.12 8.22 -1.12
CA TYR A 36 -13.46 7.69 0.09
C TYR A 36 -12.79 8.78 0.92
N SER A 37 -12.17 9.78 0.27
CA SER A 37 -11.57 10.93 0.94
C SER A 37 -12.60 11.78 1.69
N GLN A 38 -13.80 11.97 1.12
CA GLN A 38 -14.91 12.70 1.74
C GLN A 38 -15.47 11.94 2.95
N VAL A 39 -15.80 10.65 2.80
CA VAL A 39 -16.29 9.81 3.91
C VAL A 39 -15.26 9.75 5.04
N PHE A 40 -13.99 9.54 4.73
CA PHE A 40 -12.92 9.54 5.74
C PHE A 40 -12.79 10.88 6.47
N GLN A 41 -12.96 12.01 5.78
CA GLN A 41 -12.92 13.34 6.43
C GLN A 41 -14.17 13.63 7.26
N GLN A 42 -15.32 13.04 6.95
CA GLN A 42 -16.52 13.12 7.78
C GLN A 42 -16.37 12.34 9.09
N ASP A 43 -15.90 11.10 9.02
CA ASP A 43 -15.74 10.22 10.19
C ASP A 43 -14.51 10.58 11.03
N PHE A 44 -13.42 11.03 10.38
CA PHE A 44 -12.13 11.32 11.00
C PHE A 44 -11.62 12.74 10.69
N PRO A 45 -12.35 13.82 11.04
CA PRO A 45 -12.03 15.20 10.65
C PRO A 45 -10.67 15.73 11.19
N LYS A 46 -10.08 15.02 12.17
CA LYS A 46 -8.75 15.32 12.73
C LYS A 46 -7.61 14.55 12.04
N LEU A 47 -7.92 13.47 11.34
CA LEU A 47 -6.93 12.67 10.61
C LEU A 47 -6.79 13.21 9.19
N LYS A 48 -5.61 13.00 8.59
CA LYS A 48 -5.32 13.37 7.21
C LYS A 48 -4.48 12.26 6.59
N PHE A 49 -4.79 11.86 5.36
CA PHE A 49 -3.91 11.06 4.52
C PHE A 49 -2.68 11.89 4.11
N LYS A 50 -1.77 12.11 5.05
CA LYS A 50 -0.44 12.65 4.78
C LYS A 50 0.47 11.51 4.37
N CYS A 51 1.40 11.79 3.47
CA CYS A 51 2.58 10.95 3.31
C CYS A 51 3.29 10.87 4.67
N LEU A 52 3.61 9.66 5.14
CA LEU A 52 4.37 9.46 6.37
C LEU A 52 5.71 10.19 6.28
N ALA A 53 6.18 10.75 7.39
CA ALA A 53 7.47 11.43 7.39
C ALA A 53 8.61 10.41 7.13
N SER A 54 9.67 10.85 6.45
CA SER A 54 10.76 9.98 5.96
C SER A 54 11.60 9.33 7.08
N ASP A 55 11.33 9.67 8.34
CA ASP A 55 11.96 9.18 9.57
C ASP A 55 11.10 8.14 10.35
N THR A 56 9.90 7.79 9.88
CA THR A 56 8.96 6.89 10.58
C THR A 56 8.96 5.44 10.06
N CYS A 57 10.05 4.98 9.46
CA CYS A 57 10.17 3.57 9.06
C CYS A 57 10.89 2.76 10.14
N GLU A 58 10.54 1.48 10.26
CA GLU A 58 11.12 0.52 11.22
C GLU A 58 12.67 0.55 11.22
N LYS A 59 13.27 0.68 10.03
CA LYS A 59 14.72 0.74 9.87
C LYS A 59 15.36 1.98 10.47
N PHE A 60 14.65 3.11 10.51
CA PHE A 60 15.12 4.33 11.15
C PHE A 60 15.07 4.22 12.68
N ASP A 61 14.04 3.55 13.22
CA ASP A 61 13.96 3.27 14.65
C ASP A 61 15.02 2.25 15.11
N VAL A 62 15.28 1.22 14.31
CA VAL A 62 16.42 0.31 14.51
C VAL A 62 17.74 1.09 14.58
N TYR A 63 17.97 2.06 13.69
CA TYR A 63 19.17 2.90 13.77
C TYR A 63 19.21 3.80 15.01
N LYS A 64 18.08 4.39 15.44
CA LYS A 64 18.01 5.16 16.70
C LYS A 64 18.42 4.31 17.90
N VAL A 65 17.87 3.09 18.01
CA VAL A 65 18.20 2.14 19.09
C VAL A 65 19.68 1.73 19.02
N GLN A 66 20.21 1.43 17.83
CA GLN A 66 21.62 1.09 17.66
C GLN A 66 22.57 2.24 18.03
N ILE A 67 22.22 3.50 17.73
CA ILE A 67 23.01 4.69 18.13
C ILE A 67 22.99 4.87 19.65
N GLN A 68 21.85 4.61 20.31
CA GLN A 68 21.73 4.67 21.76
C GLN A 68 22.50 3.54 22.46
N ALA A 69 22.49 2.33 21.88
CA ALA A 69 23.18 1.15 22.43
C ALA A 69 24.69 1.11 22.13
N ALA A 70 25.19 1.87 21.16
CA ALA A 70 26.59 1.86 20.77
C ALA A 70 27.49 2.49 21.84
N VAL A 71 28.49 1.72 22.31
CA VAL A 71 29.42 2.12 23.38
C VAL A 71 30.48 3.11 22.89
N THR A 72 30.91 3.02 21.63
CA THR A 72 31.99 3.87 21.07
C THR A 72 31.45 4.89 20.08
N GLU A 73 32.05 6.09 20.06
CA GLU A 73 31.67 7.15 19.11
C GLU A 73 31.91 6.76 17.66
N ASN A 74 32.94 5.95 17.37
CA ASN A 74 33.17 5.46 16.01
C ASN A 74 32.00 4.59 15.51
N ALA A 75 31.51 3.66 16.35
CA ALA A 75 30.34 2.84 16.01
C ALA A 75 29.08 3.71 15.82
N LYS A 76 28.85 4.71 16.69
CA LYS A 76 27.75 5.68 16.52
C LYS A 76 27.84 6.41 15.19
N ASN A 77 29.03 6.86 14.79
CA ASN A 77 29.23 7.58 13.54
C ASN A 77 28.95 6.69 12.31
N GLU A 78 29.40 5.43 12.31
CA GLU A 78 29.07 4.48 11.25
C GLU A 78 27.56 4.22 11.12
N ILE A 79 26.83 4.15 12.25
CA ILE A 79 25.38 3.95 12.24
C ILE A 79 24.66 5.22 11.76
N LYS A 80 25.09 6.41 12.18
CA LYS A 80 24.58 7.70 11.68
C LYS A 80 24.74 7.84 10.16
N VAL A 81 25.88 7.42 9.59
CA VAL A 81 26.07 7.41 8.13
C VAL A 81 25.09 6.46 7.43
N LYS A 82 24.82 5.28 8.01
CA LYS A 82 23.82 4.33 7.48
C LYS A 82 22.39 4.89 7.60
N GLN A 83 22.07 5.60 8.67
CA GLN A 83 20.80 6.29 8.89
C GLN A 83 20.56 7.40 7.85
N GLU A 84 21.56 8.25 7.63
CA GLU A 84 21.52 9.34 6.64
C GLU A 84 21.34 8.82 5.21
N LEU A 85 22.13 7.81 4.82
CA LEU A 85 21.99 7.15 3.52
C LEU A 85 20.61 6.48 3.34
N HIS A 86 19.96 6.06 4.42
CA HIS A 86 18.61 5.53 4.36
C HIS A 86 17.56 6.65 4.22
N HIS A 87 17.68 7.72 5.00
CA HIS A 87 16.81 8.90 4.92
C HIS A 87 16.75 9.47 3.50
N ARG A 88 17.92 9.78 2.93
CA ARG A 88 18.06 10.30 1.56
C ARG A 88 17.46 9.37 0.48
N LYS A 89 17.47 8.05 0.69
CA LYS A 89 16.80 7.08 -0.21
C LYS A 89 15.28 7.16 -0.08
N SER A 90 14.77 7.26 1.14
CA SER A 90 13.34 7.39 1.42
C SER A 90 12.78 8.70 0.89
N GLU A 91 13.49 9.82 1.07
CA GLU A 91 13.12 11.12 0.47
C GLU A 91 13.05 11.05 -1.06
N LYS A 92 14.03 10.42 -1.71
CA LYS A 92 14.03 10.24 -3.17
C LYS A 92 12.83 9.41 -3.65
N ALA A 93 12.49 8.33 -2.93
CA ALA A 93 11.32 7.52 -3.25
C ALA A 93 10.01 8.32 -3.06
N GLN A 94 9.91 9.14 -2.00
CA GLN A 94 8.76 10.02 -1.79
C GLN A 94 8.64 11.13 -2.86
N ALA A 95 9.76 11.63 -3.40
CA ALA A 95 9.74 12.58 -4.51
C ALA A 95 9.12 11.94 -5.77
N TRP A 96 9.59 10.74 -6.15
CA TRP A 96 9.03 9.98 -7.27
C TRP A 96 7.54 9.66 -7.09
N MET A 97 7.11 9.22 -5.90
CA MET A 97 5.69 8.98 -5.62
C MET A 97 4.84 10.26 -5.77
N LYS A 98 5.37 11.42 -5.38
CA LYS A 98 4.66 12.71 -5.58
C LYS A 98 4.56 13.08 -7.06
N GLU A 99 5.63 12.86 -7.83
CA GLU A 99 5.63 13.08 -9.28
C GLU A 99 4.58 12.20 -9.98
N ASP A 100 4.51 10.89 -9.66
CA ASP A 100 3.49 9.97 -10.19
C ASP A 100 2.06 10.34 -9.78
N MET A 101 1.85 10.77 -8.52
CA MET A 101 0.54 11.25 -8.04
C MET A 101 0.10 12.55 -8.70
N VAL A 102 1.04 13.43 -9.09
CA VAL A 102 0.71 14.63 -9.87
C VAL A 102 0.39 14.24 -11.31
N ALA A 103 1.20 13.39 -11.94
CA ALA A 103 1.00 12.97 -13.34
C ALA A 103 -0.31 12.19 -13.56
N SER A 104 -0.76 11.41 -12.58
CA SER A 104 -2.02 10.66 -12.66
C SER A 104 -3.28 11.52 -12.50
N ASN A 105 -3.18 12.72 -11.92
CA ASN A 105 -4.30 13.67 -11.80
C ASN A 105 -4.53 14.55 -13.05
N PHE A 106 -3.72 14.40 -14.11
CA PHE A 106 -3.84 15.13 -15.38
C PHE A 106 -4.43 14.28 -16.52
N LYS A 107 -5.37 13.37 -16.21
CA LYS A 107 -6.09 12.52 -17.18
C LYS A 107 -7.61 12.52 -16.94
#